data_AF-A0AAN8YB61-F1
#
_entry.id   AF-A0AAN8YB61-F1
#
_cell.length_a   1.000
_cell.length_b   1.000
_cell.length_c   1.000
_cell.angle_alpha   90.00
_cell.angle_beta   90.00
_cell.angle_gamma   90.00
#
_symmetry.space_group_name_H-M   'P 1'
#
loop_
_entity.id
_entity.type
_entity.pdbx_description
1 polymer ?
#
loop_
_entity_poly.entity_id
_entity_poly.type
_entity_poly.pdbx_seq_one_letter_code
_entity_poly.pdbx_strand_id
1 'polypeptide(L)'
;MLTFISSIHILHIIFLVLQIDLHGDISGFLSAHPQSPLISLHHLDYVDPIFPFMNHSQSLNHLMKVAKNGQFQSRLLQQSICYHKLKNWTFSISWGYSIQIYESIFPPSFIQIPLQTFIPWSKLYKPFFVFNTRLPNNNPCDAPHVLFFESIKNMSSGSYTLVTNYTRRYSRKLPPCLSNGNHSANHISEIHVLSPMKKLDWVSTSFVSQRMM
;
A
#
# COMPACT_ATOMS: atom_id res chain seq x y z
N MET A 1 25.48 6.66 4.15
CA MET A 1 25.06 7.96 4.69
C MET A 1 24.27 8.66 3.58
N LEU A 2 22.96 8.43 3.54
CA LEU A 2 22.06 9.04 2.58
C LEU A 2 21.07 9.90 3.37
N THR A 3 21.16 11.19 3.13
CA THR A 3 20.32 12.24 3.68
C THR A 3 18.88 12.03 3.20
N PHE A 4 17.97 11.76 4.13
CA PHE A 4 16.55 11.98 3.89
C PHE A 4 16.36 13.50 3.81
N ILE A 5 16.11 14.02 2.61
CA ILE A 5 15.63 15.40 2.46
C ILE A 5 14.16 15.38 2.89
N SER A 6 13.91 15.50 4.20
CA SER A 6 12.60 15.88 4.69
C SER A 6 12.40 17.35 4.31
N SER A 7 11.72 17.60 3.20
CA SER A 7 11.31 18.96 2.85
C SER A 7 10.18 19.37 3.79
N ILE A 8 10.56 19.94 4.93
CA ILE A 8 9.70 20.44 6.01
C ILE A 8 8.74 21.55 5.51
N HIS A 9 8.97 22.11 4.32
CA HIS A 9 8.13 23.15 3.74
C HIS A 9 6.83 22.68 3.06
N ILE A 10 6.61 21.37 2.87
CA ILE A 10 5.37 20.85 2.28
C ILE A 10 4.29 20.60 3.36
N LEU A 11 4.67 20.64 4.64
CA LEU A 11 3.80 20.29 5.77
C LEU A 11 2.64 21.28 5.99
N HIS A 12 2.80 22.55 5.59
CA HIS A 12 1.80 23.60 5.84
C HIS A 12 0.65 23.65 4.82
N ILE A 13 0.78 23.00 3.66
CA ILE A 13 -0.29 22.98 2.63
C ILE A 13 -1.18 21.72 2.78
N ILE A 14 -0.72 20.69 3.50
CA ILE A 14 -1.42 19.40 3.64
C ILE A 14 -2.53 19.44 4.72
N PHE A 15 -2.59 20.47 5.54
CA PHE A 15 -3.47 20.50 6.73
C PHE A 15 -4.97 20.76 6.43
N LEU A 16 -5.37 21.03 5.19
CA LEU A 16 -6.75 21.38 4.82
C LEU A 16 -7.42 20.46 3.76
N VAL A 17 -6.78 19.38 3.29
CA VAL A 17 -7.20 18.71 2.02
C VAL A 17 -7.82 17.31 2.14
N LEU A 18 -7.79 16.61 3.28
CA LEU A 18 -8.29 15.23 3.35
C LEU A 18 -9.76 15.09 3.80
N GLN A 19 -10.65 15.85 3.16
CA GLN A 19 -12.03 15.41 2.95
C GLN A 19 -12.11 14.87 1.51
N ILE A 20 -11.58 13.67 1.25
CA ILE A 20 -11.44 13.18 -0.14
C ILE A 20 -12.78 12.62 -0.66
N ASP A 21 -13.38 13.32 -1.62
CA ASP A 21 -14.59 12.90 -2.33
C ASP A 21 -14.25 11.88 -3.43
N LEU A 22 -13.86 10.65 -3.05
CA LEU A 22 -13.73 9.52 -3.97
C LEU A 22 -15.00 8.68 -3.96
N HIS A 23 -15.36 8.12 -5.13
CA HIS A 23 -16.50 7.22 -5.28
C HIS A 23 -16.05 5.89 -5.91
N GLY A 24 -16.75 4.80 -5.54
CA GLY A 24 -16.51 3.44 -6.05
C GLY A 24 -15.24 2.80 -5.48
N ASP A 25 -14.46 2.14 -6.33
CA ASP A 25 -13.26 1.41 -5.92
C ASP A 25 -12.10 2.34 -5.54
N ILE A 26 -11.93 2.61 -4.24
CA ILE A 26 -10.83 3.43 -3.72
C ILE A 26 -9.52 2.68 -3.52
N SER A 27 -9.40 1.43 -4.00
CA SER A 27 -8.25 0.57 -3.72
C SER A 27 -6.92 1.16 -4.16
N GLY A 28 -6.85 1.79 -5.32
CA GLY A 28 -5.63 2.40 -5.84
C GLY A 28 -5.14 3.59 -5.00
N PHE A 29 -6.06 4.34 -4.38
CA PHE A 29 -5.72 5.40 -3.43
C PHE A 29 -5.15 4.81 -2.13
N LEU A 30 -5.86 3.84 -1.54
CA LEU A 30 -5.45 3.18 -0.30
C LEU A 30 -4.10 2.45 -0.44
N SER A 31 -3.83 1.83 -1.60
CA SER A 31 -2.57 1.13 -1.87
C SER A 31 -1.37 2.07 -2.03
N ALA A 32 -1.59 3.34 -2.40
CA ALA A 32 -0.53 4.31 -2.64
C ALA A 32 -0.57 5.52 -1.70
N HIS A 33 -1.22 5.36 -0.54
CA HIS A 33 -1.32 6.46 0.42
C HIS A 33 0.08 6.89 0.89
N PRO A 34 0.41 8.19 0.82
CA PRO A 34 1.73 8.68 1.18
C PRO A 34 2.02 8.47 2.68
N GLN A 35 3.30 8.65 3.07
CA GLN A 35 3.71 8.67 4.48
C GLN A 35 3.25 9.95 5.18
N SER A 36 1.94 10.10 5.30
CA SER A 36 1.27 11.16 6.04
C SER A 36 0.14 10.55 6.89
N PRO A 37 -0.31 11.22 7.95
CA PRO A 37 -1.45 10.74 8.73
C PRO A 37 -2.69 10.59 7.84
N LEU A 38 -3.38 9.46 7.97
CA LEU A 38 -4.71 9.30 7.38
C LEU A 38 -5.71 10.08 8.26
N ILE A 39 -6.17 11.23 7.77
CA ILE A 39 -6.93 12.18 8.61
C ILE A 39 -8.42 11.83 8.67
N SER A 40 -9.05 11.38 7.57
CA SER A 40 -10.45 10.90 7.60
C SER A 40 -10.84 10.13 6.34
N LEU A 41 -11.67 9.10 6.50
CA LEU A 41 -12.49 8.47 5.45
C LEU A 41 -13.95 8.57 5.91
N HIS A 42 -14.70 9.56 5.42
CA HIS A 42 -16.02 9.92 5.99
C HIS A 42 -17.20 9.69 5.03
N HIS A 43 -16.97 9.38 3.75
CA HIS A 43 -18.03 9.02 2.78
C HIS A 43 -17.99 7.52 2.45
N LEU A 44 -17.87 6.67 3.47
CA LEU A 44 -17.73 5.22 3.30
C LEU A 44 -18.98 4.54 2.70
N ASP A 45 -20.11 5.25 2.64
CA ASP A 45 -21.35 4.78 2.02
C ASP A 45 -21.31 4.82 0.49
N TYR A 46 -20.38 5.58 -0.09
CA TYR A 46 -20.25 5.80 -1.54
C TYR A 46 -19.01 5.12 -2.15
N VAL A 47 -18.28 4.34 -1.36
CA VAL A 47 -17.09 3.60 -1.81
C VAL A 47 -17.38 2.11 -1.74
N ASP A 48 -16.80 1.33 -2.63
CA ASP A 48 -16.91 -0.13 -2.57
C ASP A 48 -16.26 -0.66 -1.26
N PRO A 49 -16.65 -1.86 -0.78
CA PRO A 49 -15.99 -2.48 0.36
C PRO A 49 -14.47 -2.52 0.19
N ILE A 50 -13.74 -2.00 1.20
CA ILE A 50 -12.27 -1.89 1.19
C ILE A 50 -11.59 -3.23 0.89
N PHE A 51 -12.10 -4.33 1.44
CA PHE A 51 -11.60 -5.68 1.22
C PHE A 51 -12.55 -6.48 0.32
N PRO A 52 -12.00 -7.24 -0.65
CA PRO A 52 -12.83 -8.05 -1.53
C PRO A 52 -13.50 -9.19 -0.76
N PHE A 53 -14.69 -9.58 -1.23
CA PHE A 53 -15.51 -10.64 -0.63
C PHE A 53 -15.96 -10.36 0.82
N MET A 54 -16.00 -9.09 1.22
CA MET A 54 -16.58 -8.62 2.47
C MET A 54 -17.66 -7.57 2.17
N ASN A 55 -18.66 -7.45 3.04
CA ASN A 55 -19.55 -6.28 3.01
C ASN A 55 -18.87 -5.07 3.70
N HIS A 56 -19.47 -3.87 3.59
CA HIS A 56 -18.89 -2.64 4.14
C HIS A 56 -18.54 -2.76 5.63
N SER A 57 -19.48 -3.23 6.46
CA SER A 57 -19.28 -3.35 7.90
C SER A 57 -18.16 -4.35 8.24
N GLN A 58 -18.14 -5.52 7.61
CA GLN A 58 -17.10 -6.53 7.77
C GLN A 58 -15.73 -5.98 7.36
N SER A 59 -15.67 -5.30 6.23
CA SER A 59 -14.47 -4.72 5.67
C SER A 59 -13.89 -3.62 6.57
N LEU A 60 -14.73 -2.75 7.11
CA LEU A 60 -14.32 -1.72 8.06
C LEU A 60 -13.84 -2.33 9.38
N ASN A 61 -14.59 -3.30 9.92
CA ASN A 61 -14.17 -4.02 11.11
C ASN A 61 -12.83 -4.73 10.90
N HIS A 62 -12.58 -5.25 9.70
CA HIS A 62 -11.30 -5.87 9.33
C HIS A 62 -10.15 -4.86 9.31
N LEU A 63 -10.32 -3.69 8.68
CA LEU A 63 -9.34 -2.62 8.70
C LEU A 63 -9.05 -2.13 10.14
N MET A 64 -10.11 -2.03 10.95
CA MET A 64 -10.00 -1.56 12.34
C MET A 64 -9.22 -2.53 13.25
N LYS A 65 -9.11 -3.82 12.91
CA LYS A 65 -8.22 -4.75 13.64
C LYS A 65 -6.77 -4.30 13.57
N VAL A 66 -6.34 -3.76 12.42
CA VAL A 66 -4.98 -3.23 12.25
C VAL A 66 -4.87 -1.84 12.87
N ALA A 67 -5.87 -0.98 12.67
CA ALA A 67 -5.87 0.37 13.23
C ALA A 67 -5.77 0.39 14.76
N LYS A 68 -6.43 -0.56 15.44
CA LYS A 68 -6.40 -0.72 16.90
C LYS A 68 -5.12 -1.37 17.42
N ASN A 69 -4.29 -1.92 16.54
CA ASN A 69 -2.99 -2.44 16.93
C ASN A 69 -2.01 -1.26 17.06
N GLY A 70 -1.61 -0.92 18.28
CA GLY A 70 -0.78 0.27 18.57
C GLY A 70 0.55 0.34 17.81
N GLN A 71 1.06 -0.78 17.28
CA GLN A 71 2.28 -0.79 16.45
C GLN A 71 2.03 -0.36 14.99
N PHE A 72 0.80 -0.47 14.50
CA PHE A 72 0.40 -0.14 13.13
C PHE A 72 -0.40 1.15 13.04
N GLN A 73 -0.93 1.66 14.15
CA GLN A 73 -1.75 2.87 14.17
C GLN A 73 -1.08 4.05 13.44
N SER A 74 0.22 4.28 13.65
CA SER A 74 0.97 5.37 13.01
C SER A 74 1.36 5.13 11.55
N ARG A 75 1.16 3.90 11.04
CA ARG A 75 1.59 3.46 9.70
C ARG A 75 0.45 2.95 8.83
N LEU A 76 -0.78 2.86 9.35
CA LEU A 76 -1.94 2.34 8.63
C LEU A 76 -2.06 3.02 7.26
N LEU A 77 -2.21 2.19 6.22
CA LEU A 77 -2.30 2.56 4.80
C LEU A 77 -1.05 3.21 4.18
N GLN A 78 -0.08 3.67 4.98
CA GLN A 78 1.12 4.30 4.44
C GLN A 78 1.87 3.33 3.51
N GLN A 79 2.34 3.85 2.39
CA GLN A 79 3.05 3.09 1.40
C GLN A 79 4.53 2.93 1.76
N SER A 80 5.07 1.73 1.55
CA SER A 80 6.50 1.42 1.57
C SER A 80 6.87 0.68 0.29
N ILE A 81 7.96 1.09 -0.36
CA ILE A 81 8.38 0.53 -1.64
C ILE A 81 9.70 -0.21 -1.45
N CYS A 82 9.76 -1.46 -1.86
CA CYS A 82 10.98 -2.27 -1.83
C CYS A 82 11.19 -3.03 -3.14
N TYR A 83 12.41 -3.53 -3.34
CA TYR A 83 12.83 -4.13 -4.60
C TYR A 83 13.41 -5.51 -4.36
N HIS A 84 12.98 -6.47 -5.17
CA HIS A 84 13.60 -7.78 -5.23
C HIS A 84 14.41 -7.90 -6.53
N LYS A 85 15.69 -7.54 -6.42
CA LYS A 85 16.60 -7.39 -7.57
C LYS A 85 16.77 -8.69 -8.37
N LEU A 86 16.80 -9.85 -7.72
CA LEU A 86 17.01 -11.14 -8.39
C LEU A 86 15.92 -11.48 -9.40
N LYS A 87 14.69 -11.02 -9.16
CA LYS A 87 13.55 -11.17 -10.08
C LYS A 87 13.15 -9.86 -10.73
N ASN A 88 13.95 -8.78 -10.62
CA ASN A 88 13.58 -7.46 -11.13
C ASN A 88 12.15 -7.03 -10.75
N TRP A 89 11.76 -7.24 -9.48
CA TRP A 89 10.42 -6.91 -9.00
C TRP A 89 10.41 -5.66 -8.13
N THR A 90 9.34 -4.88 -8.25
CA THR A 90 9.00 -3.83 -7.30
C THR A 90 7.82 -4.28 -6.44
N PHE A 91 7.98 -4.16 -5.13
CA PHE A 91 6.91 -4.34 -4.16
C PHE A 91 6.45 -2.98 -3.65
N SER A 92 5.14 -2.77 -3.60
CA SER A 92 4.52 -1.64 -2.94
C SER A 92 3.61 -2.16 -1.84
N ILE A 93 3.92 -1.81 -0.60
CA ILE A 93 3.28 -2.32 0.61
C ILE A 93 2.49 -1.18 1.23
N SER A 94 1.17 -1.30 1.26
CA SER A 94 0.28 -0.45 2.05
C SER A 94 -0.05 -1.17 3.35
N TRP A 95 0.52 -0.66 4.44
CA TRP A 95 0.49 -1.34 5.74
C TRP A 95 -0.93 -1.55 6.25
N GLY A 96 -1.30 -2.81 6.52
CA GLY A 96 -2.63 -3.14 7.01
C GLY A 96 -3.71 -3.22 5.93
N TYR A 97 -3.34 -3.09 4.65
CA TYR A 97 -4.30 -3.09 3.56
C TYR A 97 -3.90 -4.00 2.40
N SER A 98 -2.83 -3.69 1.66
CA SER A 98 -2.52 -4.43 0.43
C SER A 98 -1.02 -4.46 0.11
N ILE A 99 -0.59 -5.50 -0.60
CA ILE A 99 0.71 -5.58 -1.27
C ILE A 99 0.48 -5.65 -2.77
N GLN A 100 1.16 -4.78 -3.51
CA GLN A 100 1.23 -4.80 -4.96
C GLN A 100 2.61 -5.29 -5.41
N ILE A 101 2.64 -6.31 -6.27
CA ILE A 101 3.86 -6.87 -6.85
C ILE A 101 3.90 -6.51 -8.34
N TYR A 102 4.90 -5.75 -8.74
CA TYR A 102 5.17 -5.40 -10.13
C TYR A 102 6.29 -6.30 -10.65
N GLU A 103 6.05 -6.97 -11.78
CA GLU A 103 7.05 -7.84 -12.43
C GLU A 103 8.05 -7.02 -13.26
N SER A 104 8.41 -5.82 -12.79
CA SER A 104 9.38 -4.90 -13.37
C SER A 104 9.86 -3.90 -12.30
N ILE A 105 11.04 -3.32 -12.49
CA ILE A 105 11.57 -2.29 -11.59
C ILE A 105 11.00 -0.92 -11.98
N PHE A 106 10.20 -0.33 -11.08
CA PHE A 106 9.66 1.01 -11.24
C PHE A 106 10.26 2.00 -10.24
N PRO A 107 10.50 3.26 -10.62
CA PRO A 107 10.96 4.27 -9.67
C PRO A 107 9.88 4.59 -8.62
N PRO A 108 10.26 5.01 -7.40
CA PRO A 108 9.29 5.36 -6.35
C PRO A 108 8.28 6.43 -6.80
N SER A 109 8.75 7.43 -7.56
CA SER A 109 7.92 8.51 -8.08
C SER A 109 6.78 8.02 -8.98
N PHE A 110 6.93 6.88 -9.64
CA PHE A 110 5.87 6.27 -10.45
C PHE A 110 4.89 5.47 -9.59
N ILE A 111 5.40 4.71 -8.62
CA ILE A 111 4.60 3.83 -7.74
C ILE A 111 3.81 4.62 -6.69
N GLN A 112 4.30 5.79 -6.29
CA GLN A 112 3.60 6.73 -5.40
C GLN A 112 2.40 7.40 -6.07
N ILE A 113 2.30 7.36 -7.40
CA ILE A 113 1.12 7.83 -8.11
C ILE A 113 0.05 6.72 -8.06
N PRO A 114 -1.10 6.96 -7.40
CA PRO A 114 -2.14 5.96 -7.24
C PRO A 114 -2.73 5.51 -8.59
N LEU A 115 -3.06 4.22 -8.68
CA LEU A 115 -3.91 3.71 -9.74
C LEU A 115 -5.30 4.35 -9.61
N GLN A 116 -5.83 4.88 -10.71
CA GLN A 116 -7.17 5.45 -10.73
C GLN A 116 -8.21 4.34 -10.85
N THR A 117 -8.46 3.64 -9.75
CA THR A 117 -9.56 2.67 -9.62
C THR A 117 -10.88 3.36 -9.28
N PHE A 118 -10.78 4.54 -8.66
CA PHE A 118 -11.91 5.35 -8.21
C PHE A 118 -12.40 6.30 -9.31
N ILE A 119 -13.62 6.78 -9.14
CA ILE A 119 -14.32 7.65 -10.08
C ILE A 119 -14.52 9.02 -9.42
N PRO A 120 -14.38 10.13 -10.17
CA PRO A 120 -14.70 11.44 -9.61
C PRO A 120 -16.20 11.60 -9.40
N TRP A 121 -16.57 12.37 -8.37
CA TRP A 121 -17.97 12.70 -8.06
C TRP A 121 -18.67 13.42 -9.22
N SER A 122 -17.93 14.28 -9.93
CA SER A 122 -18.41 15.01 -11.10
C SER A 122 -17.38 14.98 -12.22
N LYS A 123 -17.86 14.80 -13.46
CA LYS A 123 -17.04 14.85 -14.69
C LYS A 123 -17.11 16.21 -15.40
N LEU A 124 -17.74 17.21 -14.79
CA LEU A 124 -18.02 18.50 -15.41
C LEU A 124 -16.79 19.41 -15.49
N TYR A 125 -15.91 19.37 -14.49
CA TYR A 125 -14.76 20.28 -14.39
C TYR A 125 -13.47 19.50 -14.16
N LYS A 126 -12.39 19.94 -14.81
CA LYS A 126 -11.03 19.39 -14.66
C LYS A 126 -10.14 20.40 -13.90
N PRO A 127 -9.15 19.94 -13.10
CA PRO A 127 -8.80 18.54 -12.84
C PRO A 127 -9.82 17.83 -11.92
N PHE A 128 -10.05 16.54 -12.17
CA PHE A 128 -11.07 15.76 -11.43
C PHE A 128 -10.67 15.41 -9.99
N PHE A 129 -9.37 15.46 -9.70
CA PHE A 129 -8.80 15.14 -8.39
C PHE A 129 -7.74 16.19 -8.05
N VAL A 130 -7.53 16.42 -6.76
CA VAL A 130 -6.51 17.35 -6.24
C VAL A 130 -5.09 16.76 -6.26
N PHE A 131 -4.95 15.50 -6.67
CA PHE A 131 -3.68 14.78 -6.78
C PHE A 131 -3.59 14.05 -8.11
N ASN A 132 -2.36 13.75 -8.53
CA ASN A 132 -2.11 13.01 -9.76
C ASN A 132 -2.51 11.55 -9.61
N THR A 133 -3.08 10.99 -10.67
CA THR A 133 -3.45 9.58 -10.78
C THR A 133 -2.85 8.99 -12.04
N ARG A 134 -2.71 7.67 -12.08
CA ARG A 134 -2.34 6.94 -13.29
C ARG A 134 -3.40 5.92 -13.64
N LEU A 135 -3.71 5.81 -14.93
CA LEU A 135 -4.72 4.86 -15.39
C LEU A 135 -4.21 3.42 -15.21
N PRO A 136 -5.10 2.48 -14.80
CA PRO A 136 -4.79 1.06 -14.90
C PRO A 136 -4.42 0.68 -16.34
N ASN A 137 -3.33 -0.08 -16.48
CA ASN A 137 -2.88 -0.58 -17.77
C ASN A 137 -3.20 -2.09 -17.86
N ASN A 138 -3.66 -2.56 -19.02
CA ASN A 138 -3.86 -3.97 -19.30
C ASN A 138 -2.57 -4.71 -19.67
N ASN A 139 -1.45 -3.99 -19.79
CA ASN A 139 -0.14 -4.60 -19.95
C ASN A 139 0.21 -5.45 -18.71
N PRO A 140 0.45 -6.77 -18.88
CA PRO A 140 0.86 -7.65 -17.80
C PRO A 140 2.07 -7.22 -16.99
N CYS A 141 2.99 -6.44 -17.56
CA CYS A 141 4.21 -6.00 -16.88
C CYS A 141 3.98 -4.74 -16.01
N ASP A 142 2.96 -3.95 -16.33
CA ASP A 142 2.62 -2.71 -15.63
C ASP A 142 1.51 -2.93 -14.59
N ALA A 143 0.67 -3.94 -14.81
CA ALA A 143 -0.42 -4.31 -13.92
C ALA A 143 0.08 -5.13 -12.72
N PRO A 144 -0.06 -4.64 -11.48
CA PRO A 144 0.43 -5.36 -10.32
C PRO A 144 -0.39 -6.61 -10.00
N HIS A 145 0.25 -7.59 -9.37
CA HIS A 145 -0.47 -8.58 -8.56
C HIS A 145 -0.84 -7.96 -7.23
N VAL A 146 -2.07 -8.16 -6.78
CA VAL A 146 -2.56 -7.58 -5.52
C VAL A 146 -2.85 -8.69 -4.52
N LEU A 147 -2.28 -8.56 -3.32
CA LEU A 147 -2.60 -9.35 -2.15
C LEU A 147 -3.17 -8.42 -1.08
N PHE A 148 -4.14 -8.89 -0.31
CA PHE A 148 -4.85 -8.10 0.69
C PHE A 148 -4.53 -8.58 2.09
N PHE A 149 -4.54 -7.66 3.05
CA PHE A 149 -4.32 -7.97 4.45
C PHE A 149 -5.33 -9.02 4.96
N GLU A 150 -4.81 -10.09 5.57
CA GLU A 150 -5.58 -11.21 6.08
C GLU A 150 -5.57 -11.24 7.61
N SER A 151 -4.39 -11.20 8.22
CA SER A 151 -4.26 -11.34 9.67
C SER A 151 -2.96 -10.79 10.19
N ILE A 152 -2.93 -10.63 11.51
CA ILE A 152 -1.82 -10.10 12.28
C ILE A 152 -1.52 -11.06 13.43
N LYS A 153 -0.26 -11.46 13.59
CA LYS A 153 0.18 -12.39 14.63
C LYS A 153 1.36 -11.81 15.38
N ASN A 154 1.31 -11.88 16.71
CA ASN A 154 2.45 -11.56 17.56
C ASN A 154 3.43 -12.74 17.51
N MET A 155 4.71 -12.45 17.30
CA MET A 155 5.77 -13.45 17.31
C MET A 155 6.69 -13.14 18.50
N SER A 156 6.69 -14.02 19.49
CA SER A 156 7.37 -13.81 20.77
C SER A 156 8.85 -14.25 20.78
N SER A 157 9.40 -14.67 19.64
CA SER A 157 10.76 -15.22 19.54
C SER A 157 11.52 -14.61 18.36
N GLY A 158 12.56 -13.82 18.66
CA GLY A 158 13.45 -13.18 17.69
C GLY A 158 13.39 -11.64 17.67
N SER A 159 14.08 -11.02 16.70
CA SER A 159 14.17 -9.55 16.54
C SER A 159 12.89 -8.87 16.02
N TYR A 160 11.88 -9.66 15.64
CA TYR A 160 10.60 -9.20 15.09
C TYR A 160 9.48 -9.50 16.08
N THR A 161 8.60 -8.52 16.30
CA THR A 161 7.49 -8.67 17.24
C THR A 161 6.19 -9.06 16.58
N LEU A 162 6.07 -8.80 15.28
CA LEU A 162 4.79 -8.91 14.62
C LEU A 162 4.92 -9.31 13.15
N VAL A 163 4.05 -10.24 12.76
CA VAL A 163 3.93 -10.76 11.40
C VAL A 163 2.54 -10.40 10.87
N THR A 164 2.52 -9.67 9.76
CA THR A 164 1.29 -9.40 9.00
C THR A 164 1.23 -10.32 7.79
N ASN A 165 0.10 -10.98 7.61
CA ASN A 165 -0.15 -11.89 6.50
C ASN A 165 -1.04 -11.20 5.46
N TYR A 166 -0.67 -11.32 4.19
CA TYR A 166 -1.42 -10.84 3.04
C TYR A 166 -1.70 -12.00 2.09
N THR A 167 -2.95 -12.16 1.66
CA THR A 167 -3.40 -13.27 0.82
C THR A 167 -3.93 -12.79 -0.54
N ARG A 168 -3.72 -13.59 -1.58
CA ARG A 168 -4.34 -13.36 -2.88
C ARG A 168 -5.81 -13.77 -2.80
N ARG A 169 -6.71 -12.80 -2.96
CA ARG A 169 -8.16 -13.04 -2.89
C ARG A 169 -8.77 -13.40 -4.24
N TYR A 170 -8.22 -12.90 -5.34
CA TYR A 170 -8.67 -13.21 -6.70
C TYR A 170 -7.50 -13.25 -7.68
N SER A 171 -7.71 -13.94 -8.82
CA SER A 171 -6.74 -13.95 -9.91
C SER A 171 -6.69 -12.60 -10.62
N ARG A 172 -5.51 -12.18 -11.05
CA ARG A 172 -5.28 -10.94 -11.81
C ARG A 172 -5.93 -10.96 -13.21
N LYS A 173 -6.35 -12.15 -13.70
CA LYS A 173 -6.93 -12.36 -15.04
C LYS A 173 -6.07 -11.81 -16.19
N LEU A 174 -4.75 -11.76 -16.00
CA LEU A 174 -3.78 -11.35 -17.01
C LEU A 174 -2.68 -12.41 -17.12
N PRO A 175 -2.13 -12.66 -18.33
CA PRO A 175 -1.03 -13.60 -18.51
C PRO A 175 0.23 -13.11 -17.77
N PRO A 176 1.24 -13.97 -17.56
CA PRO A 176 2.55 -13.56 -17.05
C PRO A 176 3.17 -12.39 -17.84
N CYS A 177 3.98 -11.55 -17.19
CA CYS A 177 4.85 -10.63 -17.92
C CYS A 177 5.95 -11.42 -18.63
N LEU A 178 6.02 -11.34 -19.95
CA LEU A 178 7.00 -12.11 -20.74
C LEU A 178 8.36 -11.40 -20.87
N SER A 179 8.40 -10.08 -20.76
CA SER A 179 9.61 -9.29 -21.03
C SER A 179 10.71 -9.45 -19.96
N ASN A 180 10.36 -9.89 -18.76
CA ASN A 180 11.31 -10.04 -17.65
C ASN A 180 11.78 -11.50 -17.47
N GLY A 181 11.18 -12.46 -18.19
CA GLY A 181 11.50 -13.89 -18.10
C GLY A 181 10.48 -14.70 -17.30
N ASN A 182 10.73 -16.01 -17.11
CA ASN A 182 9.76 -16.94 -16.51
C ASN A 182 9.77 -16.92 -14.96
N HIS A 183 9.64 -15.74 -14.37
CA HIS A 183 9.60 -15.57 -12.92
C HIS A 183 8.34 -14.84 -12.50
N SER A 184 7.17 -15.25 -13.00
CA SER A 184 5.90 -14.60 -12.67
C SER A 184 5.50 -14.79 -11.21
N ALA A 185 4.89 -13.77 -10.60
CA ALA A 185 4.31 -13.79 -9.26
C ALA A 185 2.92 -14.44 -9.20
N ASN A 186 2.40 -14.98 -10.31
CA ASN A 186 1.08 -15.63 -10.37
C ASN A 186 0.90 -16.75 -9.32
N HIS A 187 1.98 -17.49 -9.00
CA HIS A 187 1.95 -18.59 -8.03
C HIS A 187 2.01 -18.12 -6.56
N ILE A 188 2.26 -16.83 -6.31
CA ILE A 188 2.31 -16.29 -4.95
C ILE A 188 0.87 -16.11 -4.46
N SER A 189 0.48 -16.93 -3.49
CA SER A 189 -0.81 -16.89 -2.81
C SER A 189 -0.78 -16.11 -1.49
N GLU A 190 0.40 -16.01 -0.85
CA GLU A 190 0.55 -15.49 0.50
C GLU A 190 1.90 -14.77 0.67
N ILE A 191 1.91 -13.65 1.39
CA ILE A 191 3.12 -12.91 1.78
C ILE A 191 3.07 -12.56 3.26
N HIS A 192 4.19 -12.78 3.94
CA HIS A 192 4.38 -12.42 5.34
C HIS A 192 5.31 -11.21 5.43
N VAL A 193 4.86 -10.15 6.07
CA VAL A 193 5.67 -8.94 6.32
C VAL A 193 5.99 -8.86 7.80
N LEU A 194 7.28 -8.87 8.11
CA LEU A 194 7.83 -8.82 9.46
C LEU A 194 8.05 -7.36 9.89
N SER A 195 7.51 -6.97 11.04
CA SER A 195 7.80 -5.67 11.67
C SER A 195 8.78 -5.83 12.83
N PRO A 196 9.91 -5.10 12.83
CA PRO A 196 10.88 -5.15 13.92
C PRO A 196 10.37 -4.49 15.20
N MET A 197 10.93 -4.92 16.32
CA MET A 197 10.69 -4.40 17.67
C MET A 197 11.39 -3.05 17.87
N LYS A 198 10.91 -1.97 17.27
CA LYS A 198 11.36 -0.62 17.69
C LYS A 198 10.21 0.14 18.31
N LYS A 199 10.22 0.16 19.65
CA LYS A 199 9.73 1.29 20.42
C LYS A 199 10.42 2.52 19.85
N LEU A 200 9.66 3.48 19.33
CA LEU A 200 10.17 4.77 18.89
C LEU A 200 10.61 5.55 20.15
N ASP A 201 11.75 5.18 20.71
CA ASP A 201 12.48 6.08 21.60
C ASP A 201 13.22 7.05 20.67
N TRP A 202 12.85 8.33 20.76
CA TRP A 202 13.46 9.44 20.04
C TRP A 202 14.91 9.65 20.52
N VAL A 203 15.82 8.77 20.13
CA VAL A 203 17.26 9.06 20.17
C VAL A 203 17.89 8.54 18.89
N SER A 204 18.31 9.50 18.08
CA SER A 204 19.05 9.39 16.83
C SER A 204 20.23 8.42 16.92
N THR A 205 20.14 7.26 16.28
CA THR A 205 21.29 6.55 15.68
C THR A 205 20.81 5.60 14.57
N SER A 206 21.26 5.91 13.36
CA SER A 206 20.97 5.20 12.12
C SER A 206 21.95 4.06 11.87
N PHE A 207 21.49 2.82 11.94
CA PHE A 207 22.12 1.69 11.25
C PHE A 207 21.01 0.72 10.78
N VAL A 208 20.91 0.53 9.47
CA VAL A 208 20.13 -0.56 8.86
C VAL A 208 21.09 -1.34 7.97
N SER A 209 21.53 -2.49 8.47
CA SER A 209 22.04 -3.58 7.65
C SER A 209 20.90 -4.57 7.50
N GLN A 210 20.36 -4.69 6.29
CA GLN A 210 19.40 -5.74 5.93
C GLN A 210 20.10 -6.69 4.97
N ARG A 211 20.60 -7.80 5.51
CA ARG A 211 20.86 -9.02 4.76
C ARG A 211 19.61 -9.89 4.92
N MET A 212 19.03 -10.32 3.80
CA MET A 212 18.01 -11.35 3.77
C MET A 212 18.67 -12.58 3.14
N MET A 213 18.73 -13.67 3.91
CA MET A 213 18.95 -15.03 3.40
C MET A 213 17.67 -15.53 2.74
#